data_AF-A0A954KQ89-F1
#
_entry.id   AF-A0A954KQ89-F1
#
_cell.length_a   1.000
_cell.length_b   1.000
_cell.length_c   1.000
_cell.angle_alpha   90.00
_cell.angle_beta   90.00
_cell.angle_gamma   90.00
#
_symmetry.space_group_name_H-M   'P 1'
#
loop_
_entity.id
_entity.type
_entity.pdbx_description
1 polymer ?
#
loop_
_entity_poly.entity_id
_entity_poly.type
_entity_poly.pdbx_seq_one_letter_code
_entity_poly.pdbx_strand_id
1 'polypeptide(L)'
;MAVAMAAILVMHIAARADENTVPSASEIVEQTTTQSDSQEVPAPKPEKAEQKKTELPAELLKLTQSATALNPEKTVMLDLKGGRLIVKTEVACRNCILEMLCVPEGIKEHETILRVKTKAYVIHTGLVALGAEPGRPARFSPQFEPPSGTKLSIYAAWVDEDGKLQRKDVRDWVRHNIH
;
A
#
# COMPACT_ATOMS: atom_id res chain seq x y z
N MET A 1 -5.35 -12.72 21.20
CA MET A 1 -4.03 -12.07 21.28
C MET A 1 -3.63 -11.70 19.85
N ALA A 2 -3.80 -10.44 19.45
CA ALA A 2 -3.58 -10.02 18.06
C ALA A 2 -2.07 -9.81 17.84
N VAL A 3 -1.41 -10.77 17.19
CA VAL A 3 -0.08 -10.51 16.64
C VAL A 3 -0.28 -9.49 15.52
N ALA A 4 0.30 -8.30 15.68
CA ALA A 4 0.45 -7.36 14.59
C ALA A 4 1.37 -8.06 13.57
N MET A 5 0.78 -8.63 12.53
CA MET A 5 1.58 -9.20 11.45
C MET A 5 2.20 -8.04 10.69
N ALA A 6 3.52 -7.91 10.81
CA ALA A 6 4.31 -6.97 10.03
C ALA A 6 4.45 -7.51 8.61
N ALA A 7 4.05 -6.72 7.62
CA ALA A 7 4.30 -6.99 6.21
C ALA A 7 5.30 -5.95 5.68
N ILE A 8 6.18 -6.35 4.78
CA ILE A 8 7.04 -5.43 4.04
C ILE A 8 6.53 -5.37 2.60
N LEU A 9 6.27 -4.16 2.11
CA LEU A 9 6.15 -3.92 0.68
C LEU A 9 7.53 -3.74 0.06
N VAL A 10 7.82 -4.53 -0.96
CA VAL A 10 9.01 -4.41 -1.79
C VAL A 10 8.57 -3.97 -3.18
N MET A 11 8.87 -2.72 -3.52
CA MET A 11 8.50 -2.09 -4.77
C MET A 11 9.69 -2.05 -5.71
N HIS A 12 9.52 -2.52 -6.94
CA HIS A 12 10.50 -2.41 -8.02
C HIS A 12 9.90 -1.59 -9.15
N ILE A 13 10.74 -0.87 -9.90
CA ILE A 13 10.34 -0.37 -11.21
C ILE A 13 10.22 -1.60 -12.14
N ALA A 14 9.05 -1.79 -12.74
CA ALA A 14 8.83 -2.89 -13.65
C ALA A 14 9.67 -2.68 -14.92
N ALA A 15 10.46 -3.66 -15.31
CA ALA A 15 11.09 -3.67 -16.63
C ALA A 15 9.98 -3.62 -17.71
N ARG A 16 10.18 -2.80 -18.75
CA ARG A 16 9.20 -2.59 -19.81
C ARG A 16 8.90 -3.92 -20.51
N ALA A 17 7.72 -4.47 -20.26
CA ALA A 17 7.07 -5.42 -21.15
C ALA A 17 6.13 -4.64 -22.07
N ASP A 18 6.33 -4.83 -23.37
CA ASP A 18 5.49 -4.37 -24.47
C ASP A 18 4.08 -5.01 -24.41
N GLU A 19 3.17 -4.41 -25.17
CA GLU A 19 1.78 -4.84 -25.45
C GLU A 19 0.64 -4.33 -24.55
N ASN A 20 0.05 -3.23 -25.04
CA ASN A 20 -1.38 -3.03 -25.29
C ASN A 20 -2.33 -4.20 -24.98
N THR A 21 -3.36 -3.93 -24.18
CA THR A 21 -4.78 -4.12 -24.53
C THR A 21 -5.63 -3.47 -23.43
N VAL A 22 -6.43 -2.46 -23.77
CA VAL A 22 -7.42 -1.81 -22.89
C VAL A 22 -8.81 -2.21 -23.40
N PRO A 23 -9.69 -2.80 -22.58
CA PRO A 23 -11.10 -2.94 -22.96
C PRO A 23 -11.87 -1.64 -22.66
N SER A 24 -12.74 -1.31 -23.61
CA SER A 24 -13.62 -0.14 -23.71
C SER A 24 -14.68 -0.09 -22.60
N ALA A 25 -15.00 1.14 -22.16
CA ALA A 25 -16.08 1.45 -21.24
C ALA A 25 -17.43 1.55 -21.95
N SER A 26 -18.50 1.08 -21.32
CA SER A 26 -19.88 1.39 -21.67
C SER A 26 -20.75 1.39 -20.40
N GLU A 27 -21.24 2.59 -20.06
CA GLU A 27 -22.55 2.97 -19.50
C GLU A 27 -23.10 2.29 -18.22
N ILE A 28 -23.47 3.12 -17.22
CA ILE A 28 -24.87 3.33 -16.76
C ILE A 28 -24.93 4.50 -15.75
N VAL A 29 -26.12 5.09 -15.72
CA VAL A 29 -26.57 6.44 -15.33
C VAL A 29 -26.84 6.61 -13.83
N GLU A 30 -26.51 7.81 -13.37
CA GLU A 30 -27.04 8.65 -12.29
C GLU A 30 -28.33 8.20 -11.56
N GLN A 31 -28.31 8.24 -10.22
CA GLN A 31 -29.44 8.68 -9.40
C GLN A 31 -28.98 9.17 -8.02
N THR A 32 -29.21 10.46 -7.77
CA THR A 32 -29.09 11.17 -6.50
C THR A 32 -30.27 10.83 -5.57
N THR A 33 -30.04 10.59 -4.29
CA THR A 33 -30.93 11.05 -3.22
C THR A 33 -30.14 11.27 -1.93
N THR A 34 -30.14 12.52 -1.48
CA THR A 34 -29.64 13.00 -0.20
C THR A 34 -30.62 12.60 0.90
N GLN A 35 -30.13 12.02 2.01
CA GLN A 35 -30.73 12.30 3.32
C GLN A 35 -29.72 12.07 4.45
N SER A 36 -29.52 13.17 5.17
CA SER A 36 -28.76 13.34 6.40
C SER A 36 -29.58 12.83 7.57
N ASP A 37 -29.03 11.94 8.39
CA ASP A 37 -29.47 11.79 9.76
C ASP A 37 -28.24 11.71 10.68
N SER A 38 -28.10 12.72 11.52
CA SER A 38 -27.03 12.87 12.50
C SER A 38 -27.51 12.27 13.81
N GLN A 39 -27.00 11.10 14.19
CA GLN A 39 -27.11 10.59 15.55
C GLN A 39 -25.71 10.46 16.16
N GLU A 40 -25.46 11.33 17.12
CA GLU A 40 -24.24 11.43 17.92
C GLU A 40 -24.23 10.29 18.95
N VAL A 41 -23.37 9.30 18.72
CA VAL A 41 -23.07 8.24 19.70
C VAL A 41 -21.91 8.74 20.57
N PRO A 42 -22.02 8.71 21.92
CA PRO A 42 -21.00 9.26 22.80
C PRO A 42 -19.71 8.44 22.71
N ALA A 43 -18.60 9.15 22.45
CA ALA A 43 -17.28 8.58 22.27
C ALA A 43 -16.78 7.87 23.55
N PRO A 44 -16.31 6.60 23.46
CA PRO A 44 -15.47 6.05 24.52
C PRO A 44 -14.11 6.77 24.51
N LYS A 45 -13.67 7.20 25.69
CA LYS A 45 -12.36 7.84 25.91
C LYS A 45 -11.23 7.00 25.29
N PRO A 46 -10.23 7.61 24.63
CA PRO A 46 -9.07 6.87 24.15
C PRO A 46 -8.21 6.44 25.33
N GLU A 47 -8.38 5.19 25.76
CA GLU A 47 -7.40 4.49 26.58
C GLU A 47 -6.15 4.28 25.73
N LYS A 48 -5.02 4.84 26.18
CA LYS A 48 -3.71 4.70 25.55
C LYS A 48 -3.32 3.23 25.46
N ALA A 49 -3.51 2.62 24.30
CA ALA A 49 -2.81 1.38 23.96
C ALA A 49 -1.35 1.72 23.71
N GLU A 50 -0.50 1.49 24.71
CA GLU A 50 0.95 1.59 24.61
C GLU A 50 1.45 0.50 23.65
N GLN A 51 1.55 0.85 22.36
CA GLN A 51 1.94 -0.06 21.29
C GLN A 51 3.42 -0.44 21.46
N LYS A 52 3.65 -1.64 21.99
CA LYS A 52 4.97 -2.28 22.01
C LYS A 52 5.45 -2.39 20.56
N LYS A 53 6.52 -1.65 20.23
CA LYS A 53 7.18 -1.67 18.91
C LYS A 53 7.58 -3.11 18.60
N THR A 54 6.79 -3.79 17.77
CA THR A 54 7.07 -5.18 17.40
C THR A 54 8.29 -5.16 16.48
N GLU A 55 9.38 -5.79 16.93
CA GLU A 55 10.60 -5.88 16.13
C GLU A 55 10.37 -6.79 14.92
N LEU A 56 10.94 -6.41 13.78
CA LEU A 56 10.80 -7.19 12.55
C LEU A 56 11.53 -8.54 12.69
N PRO A 57 10.91 -9.66 12.26
CA PRO A 57 11.57 -10.96 12.20
C PRO A 57 12.91 -10.92 11.45
N ALA A 58 13.88 -11.73 11.89
CA ALA A 58 15.23 -11.76 11.32
C ALA A 58 15.26 -12.01 9.80
N GLU A 59 14.39 -12.91 9.31
CA GLU A 59 14.28 -13.19 7.86
C GLU A 59 13.85 -11.96 7.05
N LEU A 60 12.96 -11.13 7.59
CA LEU A 60 12.58 -9.87 6.95
C LEU A 60 13.66 -8.80 7.05
N LEU A 61 14.45 -8.79 8.13
CA LEU A 61 15.60 -7.89 8.26
C LEU A 61 16.66 -8.17 7.19
N LYS A 62 16.84 -9.43 6.77
CA LYS A 62 17.76 -9.79 5.67
C LYS A 62 17.43 -9.05 4.38
N LEU A 63 16.16 -8.80 4.09
CA LEU A 63 15.75 -8.03 2.90
C LEU A 63 16.27 -6.59 2.91
N THR A 64 16.59 -6.06 4.10
CA THR A 64 16.96 -4.65 4.31
C THR A 64 18.47 -4.42 4.39
N GLN A 65 19.29 -5.48 4.40
CA GLN A 65 20.73 -5.40 4.71
C GLN A 65 21.52 -4.48 3.78
N SER A 66 21.16 -4.40 2.50
CA SER A 66 21.82 -3.54 1.51
C SER A 66 21.19 -2.15 1.37
N ALA A 67 20.11 -1.87 2.11
CA ALA A 67 19.27 -0.70 1.89
C ALA A 67 19.61 0.47 2.83
N THR A 68 19.50 1.69 2.31
CA THR A 68 19.71 2.93 3.07
C THR A 68 18.37 3.51 3.51
N ALA A 69 18.22 3.84 4.79
CA ALA A 69 16.98 4.43 5.30
C ALA A 69 16.77 5.85 4.76
N LEU A 70 15.55 6.17 4.34
CA LEU A 70 15.14 7.50 3.84
C LEU A 70 14.45 8.37 4.91
N ASN A 71 14.19 7.80 6.09
CA ASN A 71 13.56 8.50 7.21
C ASN A 71 14.08 7.99 8.57
N PRO A 72 14.01 8.80 9.65
CA PRO A 72 14.54 8.43 10.97
C PRO A 72 13.98 7.12 11.54
N GLU A 73 12.71 6.82 11.26
CA GLU A 73 12.01 5.63 11.74
C GLU A 73 12.43 4.35 10.99
N LYS A 74 13.22 4.48 9.91
CA LYS A 74 13.67 3.38 9.06
C LYS A 74 12.50 2.55 8.51
N THR A 75 11.39 3.22 8.19
CA THR A 75 10.19 2.59 7.61
C THR A 75 10.26 2.56 6.09
N VAL A 76 10.97 3.49 5.46
CA VAL A 76 11.25 3.49 4.01
C VAL A 76 12.76 3.37 3.82
N MET A 77 13.19 2.40 3.02
CA MET A 77 14.61 2.14 2.75
C MET A 77 14.82 1.94 1.25
N LEU A 78 15.86 2.58 0.73
CA LEU A 78 16.26 2.56 -0.67
C LEU A 78 17.39 1.56 -0.88
N ASP A 79 17.15 0.54 -1.72
CA ASP A 79 18.17 -0.40 -2.16
C ASP A 79 18.52 -0.09 -3.63
N LEU A 80 19.47 0.82 -3.82
CA LEU A 80 19.94 1.23 -5.15
C LEU A 80 20.54 0.08 -5.93
N LYS A 81 21.30 -0.80 -5.27
CA LYS A 81 21.94 -1.96 -5.92
C LYS A 81 20.89 -2.98 -6.39
N GLY A 82 19.84 -3.18 -5.59
CA GLY A 82 18.72 -4.06 -5.92
C GLY A 82 17.62 -3.39 -6.78
N GLY A 83 17.72 -2.10 -7.09
CA GLY A 83 16.72 -1.37 -7.88
C GLY A 83 15.33 -1.34 -7.24
N ARG A 84 15.25 -1.26 -5.90
CA ARG A 84 13.99 -1.44 -5.17
C ARG A 84 13.85 -0.53 -3.96
N LEU A 85 12.60 -0.22 -3.65
CA LEU A 85 12.20 0.49 -2.44
C LEU A 85 11.54 -0.49 -1.48
N ILE A 86 12.00 -0.48 -0.23
CA ILE A 86 11.51 -1.36 0.82
C ILE A 86 10.74 -0.52 1.83
N VAL A 87 9.47 -0.85 2.02
CA VAL A 87 8.55 -0.11 2.88
C VAL A 87 8.02 -1.05 3.95
N LYS A 88 8.33 -0.76 5.21
CA LYS A 88 7.79 -1.49 6.37
C LYS A 88 6.36 -1.04 6.61
N THR A 89 5.45 -1.99 6.66
CA THR A 89 4.01 -1.76 6.79
C THR A 89 3.41 -2.63 7.88
N GLU A 90 2.22 -2.27 8.31
CA GLU A 90 1.39 -3.07 9.22
C GLU A 90 0.07 -3.38 8.53
N VAL A 91 -0.55 -4.50 8.88
CA VAL A 91 -1.92 -4.80 8.44
C VAL A 91 -2.87 -3.79 9.10
N ALA A 92 -3.54 -2.98 8.29
CA ALA A 92 -4.51 -1.99 8.75
C ALA A 92 -5.87 -2.65 8.98
N CYS A 93 -6.34 -3.43 8.01
CA CYS A 93 -7.60 -4.11 8.07
C CYS A 93 -7.53 -5.49 7.40
N ARG A 94 -8.10 -6.51 8.07
CA ARG A 94 -8.14 -7.89 7.56
C ARG A 94 -9.40 -8.21 6.74
N ASN A 95 -10.53 -7.60 7.10
CA ASN A 95 -11.85 -7.85 6.53
C ASN A 95 -12.59 -6.52 6.35
N CYS A 96 -12.37 -5.84 5.23
CA CYS A 96 -13.05 -4.60 4.86
C CYS A 96 -13.30 -4.55 3.36
N ILE A 97 -14.14 -3.61 2.96
CA ILE A 97 -14.26 -3.19 1.56
C ILE A 97 -12.94 -2.56 1.17
N LEU A 98 -12.32 -3.12 0.13
CA LEU A 98 -10.98 -2.74 -0.29
C LEU A 98 -11.04 -1.61 -1.32
N GLU A 99 -10.56 -0.43 -0.95
CA GLU A 99 -10.31 0.66 -1.91
C GLU A 99 -8.81 0.85 -2.21
N MET A 100 -7.96 0.68 -1.18
CA MET A 100 -6.55 1.05 -1.25
C MET A 100 -5.62 -0.08 -0.79
N LEU A 101 -4.45 -0.18 -1.43
CA LEU A 101 -3.42 -1.13 -1.02
C LEU A 101 -2.71 -0.69 0.27
N CYS A 102 -2.28 0.58 0.33
CA CYS A 102 -1.48 1.10 1.43
C CYS A 102 -1.72 2.61 1.64
N VAL A 103 -1.84 3.04 2.89
CA VAL A 103 -2.05 4.43 3.29
C VAL A 103 -1.14 4.84 4.45
N PRO A 104 -0.80 6.14 4.60
CA PRO A 104 -0.21 6.64 5.83
C PRO A 104 -1.04 6.29 7.07
N GLU A 105 -0.37 6.07 8.20
CA GLU A 105 -1.03 5.89 9.50
C GLU A 105 -1.98 7.06 9.81
N GLY A 106 -3.19 6.74 10.26
CA GLY A 106 -4.24 7.67 10.68
C GLY A 106 -5.25 8.07 9.58
N ILE A 107 -5.19 7.50 8.38
CA ILE A 107 -6.12 7.85 7.29
C ILE A 107 -6.67 6.64 6.55
N LYS A 108 -7.99 6.61 6.29
CA LYS A 108 -8.69 5.59 5.47
C LYS A 108 -8.28 4.12 5.77
N GLU A 109 -7.86 3.82 7.01
CA GLU A 109 -7.33 2.49 7.38
C GLU A 109 -8.40 1.40 7.35
N HIS A 110 -9.67 1.78 7.52
CA HIS A 110 -10.83 0.88 7.54
C HIS A 110 -11.23 0.35 6.16
N GLU A 111 -10.59 0.83 5.09
CA GLU A 111 -10.81 0.40 3.69
C GLU A 111 -9.47 0.13 2.96
N THR A 112 -8.42 -0.14 3.74
CA THR A 112 -7.04 -0.34 3.24
C THR A 112 -6.42 -1.62 3.81
N ILE A 113 -5.65 -2.37 3.01
CA ILE A 113 -4.95 -3.58 3.49
C ILE A 113 -3.82 -3.24 4.45
N LEU A 114 -2.96 -2.29 4.05
CA LEU A 114 -1.73 -1.96 4.75
C LEU A 114 -1.71 -0.50 5.20
N ARG A 115 -1.07 -0.23 6.32
CA ARG A 115 -0.70 1.13 6.72
C ARG A 115 0.81 1.27 6.85
N VAL A 116 1.29 2.48 6.64
CA VAL A 116 2.72 2.82 6.75
C VAL A 116 2.91 4.02 7.67
N LYS A 117 3.85 3.90 8.61
CA LYS A 117 4.29 5.01 9.47
C LYS A 117 5.36 5.85 8.76
N THR A 118 4.93 6.64 7.78
CA THR A 118 5.78 7.61 7.05
C THR A 118 4.91 8.65 6.34
N LYS A 119 5.53 9.75 5.90
CA LYS A 119 4.87 10.71 5.00
C LYS A 119 4.99 10.23 3.56
N ALA A 120 3.93 10.41 2.77
CA ALA A 120 3.87 9.92 1.38
C ALA A 120 5.02 10.43 0.50
N TYR A 121 5.49 11.66 0.72
CA TYR A 121 6.60 12.22 -0.07
C TYR A 121 7.91 11.42 0.10
N VAL A 122 8.12 10.72 1.21
CA VAL A 122 9.33 9.90 1.42
C VAL A 122 9.36 8.72 0.45
N ILE A 123 8.21 8.06 0.27
CA ILE A 123 8.05 6.97 -0.70
C ILE A 123 8.22 7.51 -2.11
N HIS A 124 7.56 8.64 -2.43
CA HIS A 124 7.68 9.29 -3.74
C HIS A 124 9.14 9.62 -4.09
N THR A 125 9.88 10.27 -3.18
CA THR A 125 11.30 10.59 -3.39
C THR A 125 12.14 9.34 -3.56
N GLY A 126 11.86 8.26 -2.82
CA GLY A 126 12.53 6.98 -3.00
C GLY A 126 12.32 6.37 -4.39
N LEU A 127 11.11 6.46 -4.92
CA LEU A 127 10.81 6.00 -6.29
C LEU A 127 11.50 6.87 -7.34
N VAL A 128 11.50 8.19 -7.18
CA VAL A 128 12.24 9.11 -8.06
C VAL A 128 13.74 8.82 -8.04
N ALA A 129 14.31 8.53 -6.86
CA ALA A 129 15.71 8.15 -6.73
C ALA A 129 16.06 6.82 -7.43
N LEU A 130 15.06 5.94 -7.65
CA LEU A 130 15.19 4.74 -8.47
C LEU A 130 15.03 4.99 -9.97
N GLY A 131 14.71 6.23 -10.37
CA GLY A 131 14.46 6.60 -11.76
C GLY A 131 12.99 6.54 -12.18
N ALA A 132 12.05 6.46 -11.24
CA ALA A 132 10.64 6.56 -11.57
C ALA A 132 10.27 8.00 -11.94
N GLU A 133 9.57 8.15 -13.06
CA GLU A 133 8.99 9.42 -13.50
C GLU A 133 7.57 9.59 -12.95
N PRO A 134 7.22 10.80 -12.45
CA PRO A 134 5.86 11.14 -12.05
C PRO A 134 4.85 10.91 -13.18
N GLY A 135 3.72 10.33 -12.80
CA GLY A 135 2.62 10.03 -13.71
C GLY A 135 1.49 11.06 -13.68
N ARG A 136 0.36 10.66 -14.25
CA ARG A 136 -0.93 11.34 -14.09
C ARG A 136 -1.98 10.35 -13.62
N PRO A 137 -2.91 10.75 -12.72
CA PRO A 137 -4.03 9.90 -12.34
C PRO A 137 -4.93 9.63 -13.55
N ALA A 138 -5.83 8.65 -13.40
CA ALA A 138 -6.88 8.43 -14.38
C ALA A 138 -7.78 9.67 -14.48
N ARG A 139 -8.20 10.03 -15.70
CA ARG A 139 -9.24 11.02 -15.93
C ARG A 139 -10.46 10.29 -16.47
N PHE A 140 -11.64 10.57 -15.92
CA PHE A 140 -12.88 9.90 -16.34
C PHE A 140 -13.74 10.74 -17.30
N SER A 141 -13.71 12.07 -17.16
CA SER A 141 -14.50 13.01 -17.96
C SER A 141 -13.61 14.12 -18.54
N PRO A 142 -13.90 14.66 -19.74
CA PRO A 142 -14.99 14.27 -20.65
C PRO A 142 -14.71 12.98 -21.43
N GLN A 143 -13.44 12.63 -21.62
CA GLN A 143 -12.99 11.38 -22.22
C GLN A 143 -12.08 10.67 -21.23
N PHE A 144 -12.28 9.35 -21.08
CA PHE A 144 -11.44 8.51 -20.24
C PHE A 144 -9.99 8.51 -20.72
N GLU A 145 -9.07 8.80 -19.80
CA GLU A 145 -7.63 8.60 -19.96
C GLU A 145 -7.12 7.71 -18.82
N PRO A 146 -6.44 6.59 -19.11
CA PRO A 146 -5.89 5.73 -18.07
C PRO A 146 -4.78 6.45 -17.29
N PRO A 147 -4.48 6.02 -16.06
CA PRO A 147 -3.34 6.56 -15.34
C PRO A 147 -2.05 6.28 -16.10
N SER A 148 -1.10 7.21 -16.02
CA SER A 148 0.21 7.11 -16.66
C SER A 148 1.33 7.17 -15.62
N GLY A 149 2.56 6.93 -16.03
CA GLY A 149 3.76 6.98 -15.19
C GLY A 149 4.55 5.68 -15.22
N THR A 150 5.54 5.60 -14.35
CA THR A 150 6.40 4.41 -14.25
C THR A 150 5.62 3.23 -13.68
N LYS A 151 5.57 2.11 -14.40
CA LYS A 151 4.96 0.87 -13.92
C LYS A 151 5.78 0.32 -12.74
N LEU A 152 5.10 -0.08 -11.66
CA LEU A 152 5.72 -0.66 -10.48
C LEU A 152 5.32 -2.14 -10.32
N SER A 153 6.28 -2.98 -9.98
CA SER A 153 6.04 -4.34 -9.49
C SER A 153 6.09 -4.31 -7.97
N ILE A 154 4.96 -4.55 -7.32
CA ILE A 154 4.81 -4.44 -5.87
C ILE A 154 4.62 -5.83 -5.29
N TYR A 155 5.51 -6.21 -4.38
CA TYR A 155 5.44 -7.49 -3.67
C TYR A 155 5.24 -7.26 -2.18
N ALA A 156 4.38 -8.03 -1.55
CA ALA A 156 4.34 -8.16 -0.10
C ALA A 156 5.24 -9.31 0.34
N ALA A 157 6.02 -9.09 1.40
CA ALA A 157 6.80 -10.11 2.08
C ALA A 157 6.47 -10.13 3.58
N TRP A 158 6.28 -11.33 4.13
CA TRP A 158 5.98 -11.52 5.55
C TRP A 158 6.59 -12.84 6.03
N VAL A 159 6.70 -13.04 7.34
CA VAL A 159 7.01 -14.35 7.92
C VAL A 159 5.70 -15.00 8.35
N ASP A 160 5.45 -16.22 7.89
CA ASP A 160 4.26 -16.98 8.28
C ASP A 160 4.39 -17.62 9.67
N GLU A 161 3.34 -18.33 10.09
CA GLU A 161 3.29 -19.00 11.40
C GLU A 161 4.34 -20.12 11.54
N ASP A 162 4.81 -20.68 10.42
CA ASP A 162 5.89 -21.69 10.39
C ASP A 162 7.29 -21.04 10.46
N GLY A 163 7.38 -19.71 10.52
CA GLY A 163 8.66 -19.00 10.48
C GLY A 163 9.27 -18.89 9.07
N LYS A 164 8.53 -19.21 8.01
CA LYS A 164 9.03 -19.14 6.63
C LYS A 164 8.76 -17.76 6.03
N LEU A 165 9.74 -17.26 5.28
CA LEU A 165 9.58 -16.03 4.51
C LEU A 165 8.67 -16.29 3.31
N GLN A 166 7.53 -15.62 3.30
CA GLN A 166 6.60 -15.58 2.18
C GLN A 166 6.84 -14.32 1.36
N ARG A 167 6.59 -14.43 0.05
CA ARG A 167 6.56 -13.29 -0.87
C ARG A 167 5.45 -13.50 -1.90
N LYS A 168 4.60 -12.49 -2.08
CA LYS A 168 3.52 -12.49 -3.07
C LYS A 168 3.43 -11.18 -3.83
N ASP A 169 3.01 -11.27 -5.09
CA ASP A 169 2.55 -10.09 -5.81
C ASP A 169 1.26 -9.59 -5.15
N VAL A 170 1.18 -8.28 -4.87
CA VAL A 170 0.00 -7.71 -4.17
C VAL A 170 -1.27 -7.79 -5.01
N ARG A 171 -1.15 -7.97 -6.34
CA ARG A 171 -2.31 -8.17 -7.22
C ARG A 171 -3.03 -9.49 -6.93
N ASP A 172 -2.32 -10.51 -6.43
CA ASP A 172 -2.91 -11.79 -6.00
C ASP A 172 -3.84 -11.62 -4.77
N TRP A 173 -3.78 -10.48 -4.07
CA TRP A 173 -4.66 -10.21 -2.93
C TRP A 173 -6.04 -9.71 -3.35
N VAL A 174 -6.23 -9.33 -4.62
CA VAL A 174 -7.53 -8.98 -5.18
C VAL A 174 -8.31 -10.28 -5.42
N ARG A 175 -9.24 -10.60 -4.51
CA ARG A 175 -9.98 -11.88 -4.54
C ARG A 175 -11.24 -11.81 -5.42
N HIS A 176 -12.09 -10.83 -5.15
CA HIS A 176 -13.38 -10.66 -5.83
C HIS A 176 -13.55 -9.16 -6.09
N ASN A 177 -13.75 -8.77 -7.36
CA ASN A 177 -14.44 -7.51 -7.60
C ASN A 177 -15.94 -7.82 -7.51
N ILE A 178 -16.67 -6.97 -6.80
CA ILE A 178 -18.13 -6.97 -6.84
C ILE A 178 -18.51 -5.81 -7.74
N HIS A 179 -18.43 -6.04 -9.05
CA HIS A 179 -19.03 -5.20 -10.07
C HIS A 179 -19.90 -6.09 -10.95
#